data_AF-D3B9C9-F1
#
_entry.id   AF-D3B9C9-F1
#
_cell.length_a   1.000
_cell.length_b   1.000
_cell.length_c   1.000
_cell.angle_alpha   90.00
_cell.angle_beta   90.00
_cell.angle_gamma   90.00
#
_symmetry.space_group_name_H-M   'P 1'
#
loop_
_entity.id
_entity.type
_entity.pdbx_description
1 polymer ?
#
loop_
_entity_poly.entity_id
_entity_poly.type
_entity_poly.pdbx_seq_one_letter_code
_entity_poly.pdbx_strand_id
1 'polypeptide(L)'
;MYNEYFDIDRILSEEEMKQGDEVELPFWLAKVLNNNNIISNSPPVVFLDDYQNKILADPKVISMRKYPYYDVFGIKISMFFRDYELSKVLFKVFKQRLFHILVQSMHLRNTDVSKIQTDLTTQENFIFAMGYQSSADYDSWKDGRGDRITSSDKKYTQSKNRKEETLLKKRKRLNDTNND
;
A
#
# COMPACT_ATOMS: atom_id res chain seq x y z
N MET A 1 -41.62 23.71 -13.57
CA MET A 1 -40.34 23.00 -13.50
C MET A 1 -40.60 21.74 -12.70
N TYR A 2 -40.88 20.63 -13.38
CA TYR A 2 -41.09 19.35 -12.71
C TYR A 2 -39.72 18.82 -12.26
N ASN A 3 -39.61 18.46 -10.99
CA ASN A 3 -38.47 17.70 -10.47
C ASN A 3 -38.40 16.38 -11.24
N GLU A 4 -37.33 16.18 -12.00
CA GLU A 4 -36.92 14.85 -12.45
C GLU A 4 -36.62 14.02 -11.20
N TYR A 5 -37.63 13.32 -10.72
CA TYR A 5 -37.45 12.17 -9.86
C TYR A 5 -36.61 11.18 -10.67
N PHE A 6 -35.37 10.96 -10.23
CA PHE A 6 -34.59 9.81 -10.69
C PHE A 6 -35.43 8.57 -10.38
N ASP A 7 -36.00 7.99 -11.42
CA ASP A 7 -36.85 6.82 -11.36
C ASP A 7 -35.97 5.62 -11.00
N ILE A 8 -35.77 5.40 -9.70
CA ILE A 8 -34.91 4.36 -9.12
C ILE A 8 -35.38 2.98 -9.61
N ASP A 9 -36.68 2.84 -9.85
CA ASP A 9 -37.33 1.63 -10.36
C ASP A 9 -36.90 1.29 -11.79
N ARG A 10 -36.47 2.28 -12.58
CA ARG A 10 -35.92 2.06 -13.93
C ARG A 10 -34.47 1.56 -13.92
N ILE A 11 -33.71 1.85 -12.86
CA ILE A 11 -32.36 1.31 -12.65
C ILE A 11 -32.45 -0.11 -12.08
N LEU A 12 -33.49 -0.41 -11.30
CA LEU A 12 -33.79 -1.73 -10.74
C LEU A 12 -34.26 -2.77 -11.78
N SER A 13 -34.21 -2.47 -13.09
CA SER A 13 -34.53 -3.46 -14.13
C SER A 13 -33.43 -4.51 -14.38
N GLU A 14 -32.39 -4.55 -13.53
CA GLU A 14 -31.29 -5.51 -13.62
C GLU A 14 -31.51 -6.65 -12.61
N GLU A 15 -31.78 -7.84 -13.16
CA GLU A 15 -31.71 -9.18 -12.55
C GLU A 15 -31.87 -9.27 -11.02
N GLU A 16 -33.05 -9.72 -10.57
CA GLU A 16 -33.24 -10.13 -9.18
C GLU A 16 -32.23 -11.21 -8.81
N MET A 17 -31.31 -10.87 -7.89
CA MET A 17 -30.37 -11.83 -7.32
C MET A 17 -31.13 -12.93 -6.59
N LYS A 18 -30.79 -14.18 -6.89
CA LYS A 18 -31.38 -15.33 -6.22
C LYS A 18 -30.64 -15.60 -4.92
N GLN A 19 -31.37 -16.18 -3.96
CA GLN A 19 -30.76 -16.65 -2.72
C GLN A 19 -29.74 -17.74 -3.04
N GLY A 20 -28.48 -17.54 -2.62
CA GLY A 20 -27.39 -18.47 -2.86
C GLY A 20 -26.47 -18.08 -4.01
N ASP A 21 -26.71 -16.96 -4.69
CA ASP A 21 -25.78 -16.43 -5.68
C ASP A 21 -24.47 -15.98 -5.02
N GLU A 22 -23.34 -16.37 -5.62
CA GLU A 22 -22.01 -15.94 -5.18
C GLU A 22 -21.68 -14.56 -5.76
N VAL A 23 -21.44 -13.59 -4.88
CA VAL A 23 -21.10 -12.22 -5.28
C VAL A 23 -19.83 -11.72 -4.60
N GLU A 24 -19.01 -10.99 -5.36
CA GLU A 24 -17.83 -10.33 -4.84
C GLU A 24 -18.21 -8.96 -4.26
N LEU A 25 -18.02 -8.79 -2.96
CA LEU A 25 -18.36 -7.56 -2.26
C LEU A 25 -17.12 -6.91 -1.62
N PRO A 26 -17.03 -5.57 -1.60
CA PRO A 26 -16.05 -4.88 -0.79
C PRO A 26 -16.20 -5.21 0.69
N PHE A 27 -15.08 -5.37 1.41
CA PHE A 27 -15.07 -5.78 2.81
C PHE A 27 -15.94 -4.89 3.73
N TRP A 28 -15.95 -3.58 3.50
CA TRP A 28 -16.75 -2.65 4.32
C TRP A 28 -18.25 -2.90 4.19
N LEU A 29 -18.72 -3.29 2.99
CA LEU A 29 -20.12 -3.59 2.72
C LEU A 29 -20.47 -4.98 3.25
N ALA A 30 -19.63 -5.97 2.95
CA ALA A 30 -19.79 -7.33 3.45
C ALA A 30 -19.91 -7.37 4.98
N LYS A 31 -19.10 -6.56 5.69
CA LYS A 31 -19.17 -6.43 7.15
C LYS A 31 -20.54 -5.95 7.65
N VAL A 32 -21.12 -4.94 7.00
CA VAL A 32 -22.44 -4.39 7.39
C VAL A 32 -23.55 -5.40 7.11
N LEU A 33 -23.53 -6.02 5.93
CA LEU A 33 -24.54 -7.01 5.54
C LEU A 33 -24.49 -8.27 6.41
N ASN A 34 -23.30 -8.73 6.78
CA ASN A 34 -23.12 -9.86 7.68
C ASN A 34 -23.68 -9.58 9.08
N ASN A 35 -23.46 -8.37 9.61
CA ASN A 35 -24.00 -7.97 10.92
C ASN A 35 -25.54 -7.98 10.94
N ASN A 36 -26.17 -7.77 9.78
CA ASN A 36 -27.62 -7.83 9.61
C ASN A 36 -28.12 -9.22 9.20
N ASN A 37 -27.26 -10.24 9.17
CA ASN A 37 -27.55 -11.62 8.74
C ASN A 37 -28.13 -11.74 7.31
N ILE A 38 -27.75 -10.83 6.40
CA ILE A 38 -28.25 -10.81 5.01
C ILE A 38 -27.43 -11.74 4.11
N ILE A 39 -26.14 -11.91 4.40
CA ILE A 39 -25.21 -12.69 3.59
C ILE A 39 -24.45 -13.71 4.44
N SER A 40 -24.02 -14.81 3.80
CA SER A 40 -22.99 -15.71 4.34
C SER A 40 -21.65 -15.37 3.69
N ASN A 41 -20.57 -15.33 4.47
CA ASN A 41 -19.25 -14.96 3.96
C ASN A 41 -18.27 -16.12 4.08
N SER A 42 -17.41 -16.27 3.07
CA SER A 42 -16.23 -17.14 3.13
C SER A 42 -14.94 -16.30 3.16
N PRO A 43 -13.89 -16.75 3.86
CA PRO A 43 -12.60 -16.07 3.80
C PRO A 43 -12.01 -16.14 2.39
N PRO A 44 -11.28 -15.09 1.95
CA PRO A 44 -10.55 -15.13 0.69
C PRO A 44 -9.55 -16.29 0.62
N VAL A 45 -9.27 -16.79 -0.60
CA VAL A 45 -8.40 -17.95 -0.87
C VAL A 45 -7.02 -17.89 -0.17
N VAL A 46 -6.50 -16.68 0.01
CA VAL A 46 -5.19 -16.41 0.63
C VAL A 46 -5.17 -16.73 2.13
N PHE A 47 -6.33 -16.79 2.76
CA PHE A 47 -6.47 -17.14 4.18
C PHE A 47 -7.02 -18.55 4.37
N LEU A 48 -7.19 -19.34 3.30
CA LEU A 48 -7.55 -20.75 3.42
C LEU A 48 -6.33 -21.58 3.83
N ASP A 49 -6.59 -22.71 4.47
CA ASP A 49 -5.58 -23.61 5.04
C ASP A 49 -4.51 -24.03 4.02
N ASP A 50 -4.88 -24.24 2.76
CA ASP A 50 -3.93 -24.58 1.69
C ASP A 50 -2.85 -23.51 1.49
N TYR A 51 -3.24 -22.23 1.51
CA TYR A 51 -2.28 -21.13 1.41
C TYR A 51 -1.53 -20.93 2.72
N GLN A 52 -2.22 -21.09 3.86
CA GLN A 52 -1.60 -21.03 5.19
C GLN A 52 -0.49 -22.09 5.34
N ASN A 53 -0.70 -23.31 4.86
CA ASN A 53 0.29 -24.38 4.90
C ASN A 53 1.50 -24.06 4.02
N LYS A 54 1.28 -23.51 2.82
CA LYS A 54 2.35 -23.04 1.94
C LYS A 54 3.18 -21.94 2.59
N ILE A 55 2.52 -20.96 3.20
CA ILE A 55 3.21 -19.83 3.84
C ILE A 55 3.94 -20.22 5.12
N LEU A 56 3.42 -21.19 5.87
CA LEU A 56 4.07 -21.71 7.06
C LEU A 56 5.30 -22.58 6.75
N ALA A 57 5.37 -23.19 5.56
CA ALA A 57 6.49 -24.02 5.15
C ALA A 57 7.78 -23.19 5.00
N ASP A 58 7.73 -22.13 4.20
CA ASP A 58 8.78 -21.09 4.18
C ASP A 58 8.17 -19.74 3.80
N PRO A 59 7.95 -18.84 4.78
CA PRO A 59 7.40 -17.55 4.46
C PRO A 59 8.31 -16.68 3.62
N LYS A 60 9.63 -16.88 3.61
CA LYS A 60 10.58 -15.96 2.96
C LYS A 60 10.57 -16.07 1.45
N VAL A 61 10.24 -17.24 0.92
CA VAL A 61 10.25 -17.54 -0.52
C VAL A 61 8.97 -17.06 -1.22
N ILE A 62 7.91 -16.80 -0.46
CA ILE A 62 6.62 -16.39 -1.02
C ILE A 62 6.61 -14.90 -1.31
N SER A 63 6.35 -14.57 -2.58
CA SER A 63 6.14 -13.20 -3.05
C SER A 63 4.76 -12.69 -2.60
N MET A 64 4.76 -11.56 -1.89
CA MET A 64 3.53 -10.88 -1.45
C MET A 64 3.03 -9.83 -2.45
N ARG A 65 3.62 -9.75 -3.64
CA ARG A 65 3.27 -8.78 -4.70
C ARG A 65 1.78 -8.76 -5.02
N LYS A 66 1.14 -9.93 -5.07
CA LYS A 66 -0.31 -10.05 -5.36
C LYS A 66 -1.18 -9.59 -4.19
N TYR A 67 -0.64 -9.63 -2.97
CA TYR A 67 -1.36 -9.35 -1.73
C TYR A 67 -0.57 -8.37 -0.83
N PRO A 68 -0.36 -7.12 -1.28
CA PRO A 68 0.47 -6.15 -0.57
C PRO A 68 -0.09 -5.76 0.80
N TYR A 69 -1.37 -6.01 1.05
CA TYR A 69 -2.04 -5.74 2.33
C TYR A 69 -2.27 -6.99 3.17
N TYR A 70 -1.61 -8.11 2.87
CA TYR A 70 -1.81 -9.41 3.54
C TYR A 70 -1.84 -9.30 5.07
N ASP A 71 -0.90 -8.58 5.69
CA ASP A 71 -0.82 -8.47 7.16
C ASP A 71 -2.00 -7.69 7.75
N VAL A 72 -2.23 -6.47 7.27
CA VAL A 72 -3.25 -5.56 7.81
C VAL A 72 -4.65 -6.07 7.50
N PHE A 73 -4.85 -6.62 6.30
CA PHE A 73 -6.12 -7.19 5.89
C PHE A 73 -6.37 -8.53 6.60
N GLY A 74 -5.35 -9.37 6.77
CA GLY A 74 -5.44 -10.63 7.49
C GLY A 74 -5.90 -10.46 8.93
N ILE A 75 -5.40 -9.43 9.64
CA ILE A 75 -5.87 -9.12 11.00
C ILE A 75 -7.37 -8.78 11.00
N LYS A 76 -7.83 -7.98 10.03
CA LYS A 76 -9.26 -7.62 9.90
C LYS A 76 -10.13 -8.83 9.60
N ILE A 77 -9.67 -9.74 8.75
CA ILE A 77 -10.36 -11.00 8.41
C ILE A 77 -10.41 -11.93 9.62
N SER A 78 -9.29 -12.12 10.33
CA SER A 78 -9.24 -12.93 11.54
C SER A 78 -10.21 -12.41 12.61
N MET A 79 -10.28 -11.08 12.81
CA MET A 79 -11.25 -10.46 13.72
C MET A 79 -12.69 -10.64 13.25
N PHE A 80 -12.95 -10.57 11.94
CA PHE A 80 -14.28 -10.71 11.36
C PHE A 80 -14.84 -12.14 11.51
N PHE A 81 -14.01 -13.16 11.24
CA PHE A 81 -14.40 -14.57 11.40
C PHE A 81 -14.17 -15.12 12.81
N ARG A 82 -13.58 -14.34 13.73
CA ARG A 82 -13.16 -14.77 15.07
C ARG A 82 -12.20 -15.98 15.03
N ASP A 83 -11.37 -16.04 14.00
CA ASP A 83 -10.40 -17.11 13.79
C ASP A 83 -9.07 -16.74 14.47
N TYR A 84 -8.84 -17.31 15.67
CA TYR A 84 -7.62 -17.09 16.43
C TYR A 84 -6.40 -17.82 15.86
N GLU A 85 -6.61 -18.92 15.12
CA GLU A 85 -5.51 -19.66 14.50
C GLU A 85 -4.91 -18.86 13.36
N LEU A 86 -5.75 -18.22 12.53
CA LEU A 86 -5.27 -17.29 11.49
C LEU A 86 -4.43 -16.16 12.09
N SER A 87 -4.84 -15.57 13.22
CA SER A 87 -4.06 -14.55 13.92
C SER A 87 -2.67 -15.05 14.33
N LYS A 88 -2.57 -16.29 14.85
CA LYS A 88 -1.27 -16.90 15.21
C LYS A 88 -0.40 -17.14 13.99
N VAL A 89 -0.99 -17.60 12.88
CA VAL A 89 -0.29 -17.83 11.61
C VAL A 89 0.28 -16.52 11.07
N LEU A 90 -0.54 -15.46 11.01
CA LEU A 90 -0.10 -14.12 10.59
C LEU A 90 1.08 -13.62 11.42
N PHE A 91 0.99 -13.75 12.75
CA PHE A 91 2.07 -13.34 13.65
C PHE A 91 3.36 -14.15 13.43
N LYS A 92 3.24 -15.48 13.28
CA LYS A 92 4.39 -16.37 13.04
C LYS A 92 5.09 -16.06 11.72
N VAL A 93 4.32 -15.87 10.65
CA VAL A 93 4.80 -15.48 9.32
C VAL A 93 5.55 -14.16 9.39
N PHE A 94 4.93 -13.13 9.98
CA PHE A 94 5.54 -11.81 10.12
C PHE A 94 6.83 -11.87 10.93
N LYS A 95 6.84 -12.57 12.06
CA LYS A 95 8.04 -12.74 12.91
C LYS A 95 9.21 -13.39 12.14
N GLN A 96 8.94 -14.41 11.34
CA GLN A 96 9.98 -15.12 10.56
C GLN A 96 10.56 -14.26 9.43
N ARG A 97 9.74 -13.40 8.81
CA ARG A 97 10.16 -12.49 7.74
C ARG A 97 10.85 -11.23 8.28
N LEU A 98 10.43 -10.72 9.43
CA LEU A 98 10.90 -9.46 10.01
C LEU A 98 12.42 -9.33 10.08
N PHE A 99 13.11 -10.28 10.71
CA PHE A 99 14.57 -10.22 10.85
C PHE A 99 15.29 -10.30 9.51
N HIS A 100 14.75 -11.09 8.57
CA HIS A 100 15.33 -11.21 7.24
C HIS A 100 15.26 -9.89 6.48
N ILE A 101 14.09 -9.25 6.49
CA ILE A 101 13.84 -7.95 5.85
C ILE A 101 14.70 -6.86 6.47
N LEU A 102 14.80 -6.83 7.80
CA LEU A 102 15.61 -5.83 8.50
C LEU A 102 17.10 -5.99 8.14
N VAL A 103 17.63 -7.20 8.21
CA VAL A 103 19.04 -7.47 7.82
C VAL A 103 19.26 -7.10 6.36
N GLN A 104 18.37 -7.50 5.45
CA GLN A 104 18.45 -7.13 4.04
C GLN A 104 18.48 -5.61 3.84
N SER A 105 17.58 -4.87 4.50
CA SER A 105 17.49 -3.41 4.38
C SER A 105 18.79 -2.70 4.78
N MET A 106 19.54 -3.25 5.73
CA MET A 106 20.80 -2.67 6.20
C MET A 106 21.98 -2.97 5.28
N HIS A 107 21.96 -4.10 4.56
CA HIS A 107 23.10 -4.58 3.75
C HIS A 107 22.99 -4.23 2.26
N LEU A 108 21.78 -3.95 1.74
CA LEU A 108 21.52 -3.73 0.31
C LEU A 108 21.75 -2.28 -0.15
N ARG A 109 22.89 -1.69 0.20
CA ARG A 109 23.24 -0.33 -0.22
C ARG A 109 23.76 -0.32 -1.66
N ASN A 110 23.36 0.69 -2.44
CA ASN A 110 23.74 0.89 -3.85
C ASN A 110 23.29 -0.19 -4.84
N THR A 111 22.41 -1.10 -4.40
CA THR A 111 21.79 -2.12 -5.26
C THR A 111 20.35 -1.72 -5.62
N ASP A 112 19.85 -2.20 -6.75
CA ASP A 112 18.45 -2.02 -7.11
C ASP A 112 17.53 -2.80 -6.15
N VAL A 113 16.88 -2.07 -5.24
CA VAL A 113 15.94 -2.61 -4.24
C VAL A 113 14.51 -2.77 -4.76
N SER A 114 14.22 -2.33 -6.00
CA SER A 114 12.84 -2.25 -6.52
C SER A 114 12.15 -3.61 -6.51
N LYS A 115 12.87 -4.68 -6.89
CA LYS A 115 12.34 -6.05 -6.93
C LYS A 115 11.92 -6.54 -5.54
N ILE A 116 12.77 -6.29 -4.54
CA ILE A 116 12.52 -6.69 -3.16
C ILE A 116 11.30 -5.94 -2.64
N GLN A 117 11.26 -4.62 -2.80
CA GLN A 117 10.13 -3.80 -2.34
C GLN A 117 8.79 -4.21 -2.97
N THR A 118 8.80 -4.62 -4.24
CA THR A 118 7.57 -5.10 -4.90
C THR A 118 7.07 -6.46 -4.38
N ASP A 119 7.93 -7.25 -3.75
CA ASP A 119 7.58 -8.59 -3.24
C ASP A 119 7.22 -8.58 -1.75
N LEU A 120 7.44 -7.45 -1.05
CA LEU A 120 7.10 -7.25 0.36
C LEU A 120 5.67 -6.74 0.55
N THR A 121 5.09 -6.98 1.73
CA THR A 121 3.84 -6.33 2.13
C THR A 121 4.04 -4.83 2.41
N THR A 122 2.94 -4.10 2.58
CA THR A 122 2.97 -2.66 2.91
C THR A 122 3.66 -2.41 4.25
N GLN A 123 3.39 -3.25 5.25
CA GLN A 123 4.00 -3.11 6.58
C GLN A 123 5.48 -3.50 6.55
N GLU A 124 5.82 -4.55 5.81
CA GLU A 124 7.21 -4.96 5.59
C GLU A 124 8.01 -3.90 4.84
N ASN A 125 7.41 -3.27 3.82
CA ASN A 125 8.01 -2.17 3.09
C ASN A 125 8.29 -0.97 3.99
N PHE A 126 7.41 -0.67 4.94
CA PHE A 126 7.64 0.38 5.93
C PHE A 126 8.88 0.07 6.79
N ILE A 127 9.00 -1.16 7.28
CA ILE A 127 10.15 -1.60 8.08
C ILE A 127 11.44 -1.60 7.25
N PHE A 128 11.37 -2.06 6.00
CA PHE A 128 12.49 -2.04 5.06
C PHE A 128 12.97 -0.60 4.83
N ALA A 129 12.07 0.34 4.55
CA ALA A 129 12.43 1.74 4.36
C ALA A 129 13.09 2.33 5.60
N MET A 130 12.60 1.98 6.79
CA MET A 130 13.17 2.46 8.05
C MET A 130 14.56 1.90 8.33
N GLY A 131 14.76 0.60 8.11
CA GLY A 131 16.07 -0.02 8.23
C GLY A 131 17.07 0.51 7.19
N TYR A 132 16.61 0.75 5.96
CA TYR A 132 17.42 1.34 4.90
C TYR A 132 17.86 2.77 5.24
N GLN A 133 16.94 3.61 5.72
CA GLN A 133 17.24 4.97 6.15
C GLN A 133 18.19 4.98 7.35
N SER A 134 17.91 4.18 8.38
CA SER A 134 18.77 4.07 9.57
C SER A 134 20.19 3.64 9.20
N SER A 135 20.32 2.73 8.25
CA SER A 135 21.58 2.35 7.67
C SER A 135 22.23 3.57 6.99
N ALA A 136 21.56 4.24 6.05
CA ALA A 136 22.11 5.43 5.37
C ALA A 136 22.57 6.53 6.35
N ASP A 137 21.84 6.74 7.44
CA ASP A 137 22.18 7.70 8.50
C ASP A 137 23.44 7.27 9.25
N TYR A 138 23.57 5.99 9.59
CA TYR A 138 24.76 5.45 10.25
C TYR A 138 26.03 5.64 9.41
N ASP A 139 25.97 5.41 8.10
CA ASP A 139 27.13 5.66 7.21
C ASP A 139 27.43 7.16 7.08
N SER A 140 26.40 7.99 7.00
CA SER A 140 26.58 9.44 6.93
C SER A 140 27.23 9.99 8.20
N TRP A 141 26.88 9.45 9.36
CA TRP A 141 27.55 9.74 10.62
C TRP A 141 29.00 9.21 10.63
N LYS A 142 29.20 7.95 10.24
CA LYS A 142 30.53 7.30 10.19
C LYS A 142 31.52 8.06 9.30
N ASP A 143 31.05 8.58 8.17
CA ASP A 143 31.86 9.33 7.21
C ASP A 143 32.02 10.83 7.59
N GLY A 144 31.54 11.25 8.77
CA GLY A 144 31.61 12.65 9.22
C GLY A 144 30.73 13.61 8.42
N ARG A 145 29.82 13.10 7.58
CA ARG A 145 28.88 13.92 6.78
C ARG A 145 27.68 14.43 7.61
N GLY A 146 27.49 13.90 8.83
CA GLY A 146 26.40 14.25 9.73
C GLY A 146 26.50 15.63 10.39
N ASP A 147 27.70 16.23 10.45
CA ASP A 147 27.90 17.55 11.09
C ASP A 147 27.42 18.71 10.21
N ARG A 148 27.12 18.44 8.92
CA ARG A 148 26.70 19.46 7.98
C ARG A 148 25.20 19.72 8.10
N ILE A 149 24.83 20.88 8.63
CA ILE A 149 23.43 21.32 8.70
C ILE A 149 22.89 21.48 7.27
N THR A 150 22.08 20.53 6.83
CA THR A 150 21.33 20.62 5.57
C THR A 150 19.92 21.14 5.86
N SER A 151 19.38 21.98 4.97
CA SER A 151 17.94 22.29 5.01
C SER A 151 17.15 21.00 4.87
N SER A 152 16.24 20.73 5.82
CA SER A 152 15.26 19.67 5.67
C SER A 152 14.37 19.95 4.45
N ASP A 153 14.04 18.89 3.72
CA ASP A 153 13.51 18.95 2.36
C ASP A 153 12.28 19.88 2.21
N LYS A 154 12.51 21.10 1.73
CA LYS A 154 11.51 21.93 1.01
C LYS A 154 11.46 21.54 -0.47
N LYS A 155 11.52 20.25 -0.80
CA LYS A 155 11.56 19.77 -2.20
C LYS A 155 10.28 20.07 -3.00
N TYR A 156 9.17 20.39 -2.33
CA TYR A 156 7.91 20.73 -3.01
C TYR A 156 7.79 22.18 -3.48
N THR A 157 8.63 23.11 -3.00
CA THR A 157 8.43 24.55 -3.29
C THR A 157 9.38 25.15 -4.32
N GLN A 158 10.52 24.53 -4.64
CA GLN A 158 11.52 25.16 -5.52
C GLN A 158 11.35 24.82 -7.03
N SER A 159 10.65 23.72 -7.36
CA SER A 159 10.44 23.29 -8.76
C SER A 159 9.41 24.16 -9.51
N LYS A 160 8.38 24.69 -8.81
CA LYS A 160 7.39 25.60 -9.40
C LYS A 160 7.99 26.95 -9.79
N ASN A 161 8.78 27.55 -8.90
CA ASN A 161 9.36 28.88 -9.14
C ASN A 161 10.35 28.88 -10.31
N ARG A 162 11.09 27.78 -10.54
CA ARG A 162 12.07 27.68 -11.64
C ARG A 162 11.41 27.62 -13.03
N LYS A 163 10.21 27.03 -13.15
CA LYS A 163 9.43 27.03 -14.40
C LYS A 163 8.77 28.39 -14.64
N GLU A 164 8.28 29.06 -13.60
CA GLU A 164 7.69 30.39 -13.74
C GLU A 164 8.74 31.46 -14.09
N GLU A 165 9.93 31.41 -13.50
CA GLU A 165 11.04 32.32 -13.84
C GLU A 165 11.52 32.17 -15.29
N THR A 166 11.55 30.95 -15.82
CA THR A 166 11.94 30.69 -17.22
C THR A 166 10.87 31.15 -18.20
N LEU A 167 9.59 31.03 -17.86
CA LEU A 167 8.46 31.53 -18.66
C LEU A 167 8.38 33.07 -18.64
N LEU A 168 8.61 33.71 -17.49
CA LEU A 168 8.65 35.17 -17.33
C LEU A 168 9.81 35.79 -18.13
N LYS A 169 11.01 35.18 -18.09
CA LYS A 169 12.15 35.61 -18.90
C LYS A 169 11.91 35.46 -20.40
N LYS A 170 11.18 34.43 -20.84
CA LYS A 170 10.82 34.23 -22.25
C LYS A 170 9.79 35.25 -22.74
N ARG A 171 8.81 35.61 -21.90
CA ARG A 171 7.81 36.66 -22.19
C ARG A 171 8.44 38.05 -22.30
N LYS A 172 9.41 38.38 -21.45
CA LYS A 172 10.09 39.68 -21.49
C LYS A 172 10.86 39.90 -22.80
N ARG A 173 11.56 38.86 -23.30
CA ARG A 173 12.31 38.92 -24.57
C ARG A 173 11.44 39.10 -25.82
N LEU A 174 10.17 38.68 -25.79
CA LEU A 174 9.23 38.84 -26.91
C LEU A 174 8.62 40.25 -26.98
N ASN A 175 8.58 40.98 -25.86
CA ASN A 175 8.08 42.35 -25.85
C ASN A 175 9.15 43.37 -26.24
N ASP A 176 10.43 43.07 -25.99
CA ASP A 176 11.56 43.94 -26.34
C ASP A 176 11.92 43.90 -27.84
N THR A 177 11.29 43.03 -28.63
CA THR A 177 11.55 42.87 -30.09
C THR A 177 10.48 43.50 -30.99
N ASN A 178 9.49 44.20 -30.42
CA ASN A 178 8.38 44.83 -31.15
C ASN A 178 8.35 46.37 -31.04
N ASN A 179 9.46 47.01 -30.66
CA ASN A 179 9.57 48.46 -30.48
C ASN A 179 10.75 49.06 -31.27
N ASP A 180 10.86 48.72 -32.55
CA ASP A 180 11.63 49.48 -33.56
C ASP A 180 10.73 49.78 -34.76
#